data_AF-A0ABD1Z3X1-F1
#
_entry.id   AF-A0ABD1Z3X1-F1
#
_cell.length_a   1.000
_cell.length_b   1.000
_cell.length_c   1.000
_cell.angle_alpha   90.00
_cell.angle_beta   90.00
_cell.angle_gamma   90.00
#
_symmetry.space_group_name_H-M   'P 1'
#
loop_
_entity.id
_entity.type
_entity.pdbx_description
1 polymer ?
#
loop_
_entity_poly.entity_id
_entity_poly.type
_entity_poly.pdbx_seq_one_letter_code
_entity_poly.pdbx_strand_id
1 'polypeptide(L)'
;MVEYENPRIYNPYRGNAVYCREPEEVIYDESTELAYLRYRWVEDRRRKPRTLTDRGQAVVAIDGACRGNGTVDARAAYGVYFGPDSSLNAYGLLPWDERQTSQNAEIYAARIALDCIEDLEVEGVTIITDSSYLVKGMTEHIHEWLENDFCSSGRTCRIVNADGMRSLNEAI
;
A
#
# COMPACT_ATOMS: atom_id res chain seq x y z
N MET A 1 -9.17 -22.96 -3.40
CA MET A 1 -9.05 -22.39 -2.04
C MET A 1 -8.02 -21.30 -2.16
N VAL A 2 -8.46 -20.05 -2.20
CA VAL A 2 -7.55 -18.90 -2.18
C VAL A 2 -7.16 -18.75 -0.71
N GLU A 3 -5.92 -19.08 -0.37
CA GLU A 3 -5.36 -18.70 0.92
C GLU A 3 -5.34 -17.18 0.95
N TYR A 4 -6.26 -16.58 1.72
CA TYR A 4 -6.14 -15.18 2.09
C TYR A 4 -4.90 -15.11 2.98
N GLU A 5 -3.73 -14.87 2.37
CA GLU A 5 -2.54 -14.47 3.12
C GLU A 5 -2.91 -13.23 3.93
N ASN A 6 -2.47 -13.18 5.18
CA ASN A 6 -2.76 -12.06 6.07
C ASN A 6 -2.40 -10.72 5.38
N PRO A 7 -3.23 -9.67 5.55
CA PRO A 7 -2.96 -8.37 4.98
C PRO A 7 -1.60 -7.87 5.46
N ARG A 8 -0.78 -7.39 4.52
CA ARG A 8 0.56 -6.89 4.77
C ARG A 8 0.50 -5.39 4.94
N ILE A 9 1.15 -4.91 6.00
CA ILE A 9 1.21 -3.49 6.36
C ILE A 9 2.57 -2.97 5.96
N TYR A 10 2.62 -1.93 5.13
CA TYR A 10 3.86 -1.27 4.76
C TYR A 10 3.71 0.25 4.81
N ASN A 11 4.74 0.92 5.30
CA ASN A 11 4.84 2.36 5.32
C ASN A 11 5.92 2.79 4.30
N PRO A 12 5.53 3.43 3.18
CA PRO A 12 6.44 3.84 2.13
C PRO A 12 7.57 4.77 2.63
N TYR A 13 7.25 5.69 3.54
CA TYR A 13 8.17 6.71 4.03
C TYR A 13 9.18 6.20 5.06
N ARG A 14 9.02 4.98 5.58
CA ARG A 14 9.90 4.42 6.62
C ARG A 14 10.88 3.36 6.12
N GLY A 15 10.88 3.05 4.82
CA GLY A 15 11.94 2.33 4.08
C GLY A 15 12.26 0.89 4.51
N ASN A 16 11.83 0.48 5.70
CA ASN A 16 11.87 -0.89 6.18
C ASN A 16 10.44 -1.41 6.17
N ALA A 17 10.23 -2.66 5.75
CA ALA A 17 9.05 -3.40 6.17
C ALA A 17 9.03 -3.34 7.69
N VAL A 18 8.28 -2.41 8.25
CA VAL A 18 8.23 -2.24 9.67
C VAL A 18 7.38 -3.41 10.15
N TYR A 19 8.04 -4.53 10.47
CA TYR A 19 7.56 -5.46 11.49
C TYR A 19 7.59 -4.72 12.84
N CYS A 20 6.97 -3.54 12.91
CA CYS A 20 6.71 -2.85 14.16
C CYS A 20 5.64 -3.68 14.83
N ARG A 21 5.90 -4.05 16.09
CA ARG A 21 4.96 -4.65 17.04
C ARG A 21 3.53 -4.55 16.53
N GLU A 22 2.99 -5.68 16.08
CA GLU A 22 1.69 -5.75 15.39
C GLU A 22 0.72 -4.76 16.05
N PRO A 23 0.16 -3.81 15.28
CA PRO A 23 -0.76 -2.85 15.85
C PRO A 23 -1.88 -3.60 16.56
N GLU A 24 -2.32 -3.08 17.70
CA GLU A 24 -3.39 -3.70 18.48
C GLU A 24 -4.70 -3.63 17.71
N GLU A 25 -4.95 -2.49 17.05
CA GLU A 25 -6.09 -2.30 16.18
C GLU A 25 -5.89 -1.12 15.21
N VAL A 26 -6.74 -1.08 14.20
CA VAL A 26 -6.97 0.10 13.36
C VAL A 26 -8.13 0.87 13.97
N ILE A 27 -7.95 2.15 14.26
CA ILE A 27 -9.02 3.03 14.72
C ILE A 27 -9.44 3.97 13.61
N TYR A 28 -10.74 4.18 13.45
CA TYR A 28 -11.29 5.16 12.53
C TYR A 28 -11.72 6.41 13.29
N ASP A 29 -11.38 7.58 12.75
CA ASP A 29 -11.78 8.88 13.29
C ASP A 29 -12.72 9.57 12.29
N GLU A 30 -14.02 9.55 12.61
CA GLU A 30 -15.09 10.14 11.80
C GLU A 30 -14.88 11.64 11.53
N SER A 31 -14.17 12.36 12.39
CA SER A 31 -13.95 13.81 12.20
C SER A 31 -12.93 14.12 11.11
N THR A 32 -11.97 13.22 10.92
CA THR A 32 -10.95 13.32 9.87
C THR A 32 -11.24 12.43 8.67
N GLU A 33 -12.23 11.53 8.81
CA GLU A 33 -12.54 10.46 7.86
C GLU A 33 -11.37 9.51 7.54
N LEU A 34 -10.41 9.42 8.47
CA LEU A 34 -9.17 8.65 8.33
C LEU A 34 -9.07 7.54 9.39
N ALA A 35 -8.35 6.48 9.03
CA ALA A 35 -7.95 5.43 9.96
C ALA A 35 -6.50 5.60 10.43
N TYR A 36 -6.18 5.09 11.63
CA TYR A 36 -4.86 5.17 12.25
C TYR A 36 -4.50 3.87 12.96
N LEU A 37 -3.21 3.55 13.05
CA LEU A 37 -2.74 2.42 13.84
C LEU A 37 -2.67 2.77 15.33
N ARG A 38 -3.26 1.92 16.17
CA ARG A 38 -3.14 2.00 17.62
C ARG A 38 -2.22 0.90 18.15
N TYR A 39 -1.22 1.30 18.93
CA TYR A 39 -0.25 0.41 19.53
C TYR A 39 -0.46 0.27 21.03
N ARG A 40 -0.35 -0.96 21.52
CA ARG A 40 -0.28 -1.24 22.96
C ARG A 40 1.14 -1.06 23.46
N TRP A 41 1.32 -0.17 24.42
CA TRP A 41 2.58 0.02 25.14
C TRP A 41 2.47 -0.54 26.56
N VAL A 42 3.38 -1.47 26.88
CA VAL A 42 3.55 -2.03 28.22
C VAL A 42 5.02 -1.87 28.63
N GLU A 43 5.33 -0.81 29.37
CA GLU A 43 6.68 -0.58 29.91
C GLU A 43 6.96 -1.44 31.15
N ASP A 44 5.94 -1.72 31.97
CA ASP A 44 6.05 -2.44 33.24
C ASP A 44 4.78 -3.27 33.48
N ARG A 45 4.91 -4.56 33.79
CA ARG A 45 3.78 -5.48 34.07
C ARG A 45 2.92 -5.07 35.26
N ARG A 46 3.39 -4.13 36.11
CA ARG A 46 2.65 -3.58 37.26
C ARG A 46 1.84 -2.33 36.93
N ARG A 47 2.02 -1.72 35.75
CA ARG A 47 1.28 -0.51 35.33
C ARG A 47 0.19 -0.87 34.33
N LYS A 48 -0.88 -0.06 34.31
CA LYS A 48 -1.92 -0.19 33.27
C LYS A 48 -1.29 0.05 31.88
N PRO A 49 -1.62 -0.78 30.86
CA PRO A 49 -1.16 -0.54 29.50
C PRO A 49 -1.54 0.86 29.04
N ARG A 50 -0.63 1.54 28.35
CA ARG A 50 -0.92 2.79 27.63
C ARG A 50 -1.15 2.45 26.18
N THR A 51 -2.16 3.05 25.56
CA THR A 51 -2.35 2.98 24.11
C THR A 51 -1.80 4.25 23.48
N LEU A 52 -1.12 4.10 22.35
CA LEU A 52 -0.62 5.20 21.54
C LEU A 52 -1.24 5.08 20.14
N THR A 53 -1.85 6.16 19.65
CA THR A 53 -2.31 6.25 18.26
C THR A 53 -1.31 7.09 17.50
N ASP A 54 -0.74 6.56 16.41
CA ASP A 54 0.10 7.35 15.51
C ASP A 54 -0.81 8.14 14.56
N ARG A 55 -1.16 9.38 14.95
CA ARG A 55 -2.00 10.27 14.13
C ARG A 55 -1.23 10.96 13.00
N GLY A 56 0.09 10.79 12.93
CA GLY A 56 0.88 11.28 11.80
C GLY A 56 0.80 10.36 10.58
N GLN A 57 0.30 9.12 10.74
CA GLN A 57 0.28 8.12 9.67
C GLN A 57 -1.14 7.64 9.44
N ALA A 58 -1.76 8.11 8.37
CA ALA A 58 -3.06 7.60 7.93
C ALA A 58 -2.94 6.11 7.56
N VAL A 59 -4.00 5.34 7.74
CA VAL A 59 -4.09 3.95 7.33
C VAL A 59 -5.05 3.85 6.17
N VAL A 60 -4.62 3.18 5.12
CA VAL A 60 -5.43 2.94 3.92
C VAL A 60 -5.31 1.49 3.51
N ALA A 61 -6.44 0.85 3.21
CA ALA A 61 -6.47 -0.46 2.56
C ALA A 61 -6.60 -0.27 1.05
N ILE A 62 -5.86 -1.05 0.28
CA ILE A 62 -5.94 -1.07 -1.17
C ILE A 62 -6.14 -2.51 -1.67
N ASP A 63 -6.74 -2.62 -2.86
CA ASP A 63 -6.90 -3.89 -3.57
C ASP A 63 -6.91 -3.63 -5.09
N GLY A 64 -6.43 -4.62 -5.84
CA GLY A 64 -6.30 -4.60 -7.28
C GLY A 64 -6.78 -5.91 -7.91
N ALA A 65 -7.90 -5.83 -8.61
CA ALA A 65 -8.49 -6.98 -9.29
C ALA A 65 -8.32 -6.90 -10.81
N CYS A 66 -8.18 -8.05 -11.48
CA CYS A 66 -8.18 -8.10 -12.93
C CYS A 66 -8.94 -9.30 -13.47
N ARG A 67 -10.02 -9.02 -14.21
CA ARG A 67 -10.78 -10.05 -14.92
C ARG A 67 -10.02 -10.44 -16.18
N GLY A 68 -9.84 -11.74 -16.41
CA GLY A 68 -9.08 -12.24 -17.57
C GLY A 68 -7.60 -11.89 -17.50
N ASN A 69 -7.03 -11.80 -16.29
CA ASN A 69 -5.63 -11.46 -16.07
C ASN A 69 -4.69 -12.33 -16.93
N GLY A 70 -3.76 -11.69 -17.65
CA GLY A 70 -2.83 -12.36 -18.58
C GLY A 70 -3.42 -12.69 -19.96
N THR A 71 -4.65 -12.29 -20.25
CA THR A 71 -5.29 -12.44 -21.57
C THR A 71 -5.39 -11.11 -22.31
N VAL A 72 -5.70 -11.16 -23.61
CA VAL A 72 -5.91 -9.95 -24.44
C VAL A 72 -7.16 -9.16 -24.06
N ASP A 73 -8.14 -9.81 -23.42
CA ASP A 73 -9.39 -9.19 -22.97
C ASP A 73 -9.34 -8.78 -21.48
N ALA A 74 -8.13 -8.72 -20.92
CA ALA A 74 -7.92 -8.38 -19.53
C ALA A 74 -8.49 -6.98 -19.21
N ARG A 75 -9.23 -6.88 -18.09
CA ARG A 75 -9.71 -5.59 -17.57
C ARG A 75 -9.42 -5.50 -16.08
N ALA A 76 -8.61 -4.52 -15.72
CA ALA A 76 -8.16 -4.30 -14.35
C ALA A 76 -8.97 -3.19 -13.67
N ALA A 77 -9.12 -3.31 -12.36
CA ALA A 77 -9.82 -2.37 -11.49
C ALA A 77 -9.06 -2.21 -10.17
N TYR A 78 -9.12 -1.02 -9.59
CA TYR A 78 -8.48 -0.67 -8.33
C TYR A 78 -9.53 -0.28 -7.27
N GLY A 79 -9.16 -0.43 -6.01
CA GLY A 79 -9.91 0.06 -4.85
C GLY A 79 -8.98 0.64 -3.80
N VAL A 80 -9.44 1.72 -3.17
CA VAL A 80 -8.78 2.45 -2.08
C VAL A 80 -9.82 2.71 -1.00
N TYR A 81 -9.51 2.33 0.23
CA TYR A 81 -10.42 2.38 1.36
C TYR A 81 -9.73 2.97 2.60
N PHE A 82 -10.13 4.20 2.95
CA PHE A 82 -9.68 4.92 4.15
C PHE A 82 -10.54 4.62 5.38
N GLY A 83 -11.79 4.20 5.16
CA GLY A 83 -12.69 3.82 6.24
C GLY A 83 -14.17 3.93 5.85
N PRO A 84 -15.09 3.60 6.78
CA PRO A 84 -16.52 3.64 6.54
C PRO A 84 -16.96 5.03 6.08
N ASP A 85 -17.66 5.12 4.95
CA ASP A 85 -18.21 6.37 4.38
C ASP A 85 -17.20 7.52 4.18
N SER A 86 -15.89 7.25 4.24
CA SER A 86 -14.85 8.24 3.96
C SER A 86 -14.99 8.78 2.53
N SER A 87 -15.01 10.10 2.40
CA SER A 87 -15.04 10.80 1.11
C SER A 87 -13.78 10.57 0.27
N LEU A 88 -12.70 10.07 0.89
CA LEU A 88 -11.44 9.71 0.27
C LEU A 88 -11.45 8.29 -0.35
N ASN A 89 -12.48 7.49 -0.08
CA ASN A 89 -12.62 6.17 -0.70
C ASN A 89 -12.74 6.32 -2.23
N ALA A 90 -11.93 5.55 -2.96
CA ALA A 90 -11.87 5.63 -4.41
C ALA A 90 -11.85 4.22 -5.02
N TYR A 91 -12.49 4.07 -6.17
CA TYR A 91 -12.44 2.83 -6.94
C TYR A 91 -12.69 3.14 -8.41
N GLY A 92 -12.22 2.26 -9.27
CA GLY A 92 -12.40 2.47 -10.70
C GLY A 92 -11.77 1.38 -11.55
N LEU A 93 -11.96 1.51 -12.85
CA LEU A 93 -11.22 0.72 -13.81
C LEU A 93 -9.88 1.41 -14.10
N LEU A 94 -8.84 0.62 -14.34
CA LEU A 94 -7.58 1.20 -14.79
C LEU A 94 -7.78 1.91 -16.15
N PRO A 95 -7.07 3.01 -16.43
CA PRO A 95 -6.98 3.58 -17.77
C PRO A 95 -6.63 2.50 -18.82
N TRP A 96 -7.06 2.67 -20.08
CA TRP A 96 -6.82 1.66 -21.13
C TRP A 96 -5.36 1.59 -21.59
N ASP A 97 -4.65 2.69 -21.44
CA ASP A 97 -3.21 2.85 -21.70
C ASP A 97 -2.34 2.27 -20.56
N GLU A 98 -2.94 1.95 -19.42
CA GLU A 98 -2.28 1.21 -18.34
C GLU A 98 -2.28 -0.30 -18.60
N ARG A 99 -1.27 -1.00 -18.09
CA ARG A 99 -1.20 -2.46 -18.18
C ARG A 99 -2.35 -3.09 -17.40
N GLN A 100 -3.17 -3.89 -18.07
CA GLN A 100 -4.34 -4.55 -17.47
C GLN A 100 -3.94 -5.86 -16.76
N THR A 101 -3.37 -5.75 -15.56
CA THR A 101 -3.07 -6.90 -14.69
C THR A 101 -3.47 -6.60 -13.25
N SER A 102 -3.64 -7.64 -12.41
CA SER A 102 -3.93 -7.43 -10.98
C SER A 102 -2.77 -6.71 -10.27
N GLN A 103 -1.53 -7.07 -10.59
CA GLN A 103 -0.34 -6.42 -10.02
C GLN A 103 -0.27 -4.93 -10.34
N ASN A 104 -0.55 -4.54 -11.59
CA ASN A 104 -0.56 -3.13 -11.95
C ASN A 104 -1.74 -2.39 -11.31
N ALA A 105 -2.86 -3.08 -11.10
CA ALA A 105 -4.01 -2.52 -10.38
C ALA A 105 -3.69 -2.19 -8.92
N GLU A 106 -2.97 -3.07 -8.22
CA GLU A 106 -2.48 -2.82 -6.86
C GLU A 106 -1.54 -1.61 -6.80
N ILE A 107 -0.58 -1.54 -7.74
CA ILE A 107 0.35 -0.39 -7.82
C ILE A 107 -0.43 0.90 -8.09
N TYR A 108 -1.40 0.86 -8.99
CA TYR A 108 -2.25 1.99 -9.31
C TYR A 108 -3.08 2.43 -8.10
N ALA A 109 -3.67 1.48 -7.36
CA ALA A 109 -4.39 1.76 -6.12
C ALA A 109 -3.51 2.45 -5.08
N ALA A 110 -2.26 1.99 -4.92
CA ALA A 110 -1.29 2.63 -4.03
C ALA A 110 -0.98 4.07 -4.43
N ARG A 111 -0.84 4.36 -5.74
CA ARG A 111 -0.64 5.72 -6.24
C ARG A 111 -1.84 6.62 -5.95
N ILE A 112 -3.05 6.15 -6.23
CA ILE A 112 -4.27 6.90 -5.91
C ILE A 112 -4.37 7.19 -4.41
N ALA A 113 -3.98 6.22 -3.56
CA ALA A 113 -3.97 6.43 -2.12
C ALA A 113 -2.97 7.53 -1.69
N LEU A 114 -1.81 7.64 -2.34
CA LEU A 114 -0.84 8.74 -2.10
C LEU A 114 -1.38 10.08 -2.60
N ASP A 115 -2.01 10.11 -3.78
CA ASP A 115 -2.63 11.33 -4.32
C ASP A 115 -3.74 11.84 -3.38
N CYS A 116 -4.54 10.93 -2.78
CA CYS A 116 -5.61 11.29 -1.85
C CYS A 116 -5.12 11.94 -0.54
N ILE A 117 -3.90 11.65 -0.10
CA ILE A 117 -3.37 12.18 1.16
C ILE A 117 -2.52 13.44 0.99
N GLU A 118 -2.16 13.82 -0.25
CA GLU A 118 -1.23 14.91 -0.52
C GLU A 118 -1.71 16.25 0.07
N ASP A 119 -3.02 16.48 0.06
CA ASP A 119 -3.66 17.68 0.60
C ASP A 119 -4.08 17.57 2.08
N LEU A 120 -3.75 16.46 2.76
CA LEU A 120 -4.15 16.21 4.15
C LEU A 120 -3.03 16.58 5.14
N GLU A 121 -3.42 16.97 6.36
CA GLU A 121 -2.46 17.25 7.45
C GLU A 121 -1.94 15.95 8.11
N VAL A 122 -1.31 15.07 7.33
CA VAL A 122 -0.64 13.85 7.80
C VAL A 122 0.83 13.82 7.37
N GLU A 123 1.68 13.15 8.15
CA GLU A 123 3.11 12.98 7.84
C GLU A 123 3.35 11.85 6.83
N GLY A 124 2.33 11.04 6.54
CA GLY A 124 2.41 9.95 5.58
C GLY A 124 1.25 8.98 5.72
N VAL A 125 1.38 7.84 5.03
CA VAL A 125 0.38 6.78 5.02
C VAL A 125 1.01 5.43 5.32
N THR A 126 0.19 4.54 5.85
CA THR A 126 0.46 3.12 6.01
C THR A 126 -0.53 2.36 5.14
N ILE A 127 -0.01 1.67 4.14
CA ILE A 127 -0.79 0.93 3.15
C ILE A 127 -0.96 -0.51 3.63
N ILE A 128 -2.20 -0.99 3.60
CA ILE A 128 -2.60 -2.36 3.86
C ILE A 128 -3.01 -3.01 2.53
N THR A 129 -2.32 -4.07 2.14
CA THR A 129 -2.58 -4.81 0.87
C THR A 129 -2.27 -6.29 1.06
N ASP A 130 -2.89 -7.18 0.29
CA ASP A 130 -2.50 -8.59 0.23
C ASP A 130 -1.39 -8.85 -0.83
N SER A 131 -1.05 -7.84 -1.66
CA SER A 131 -0.09 -7.94 -2.74
C SER A 131 1.36 -8.09 -2.23
N SER A 132 1.82 -9.34 -2.16
CA SER A 132 3.23 -9.64 -1.87
C SER A 132 4.19 -8.99 -2.87
N TYR A 133 3.77 -8.85 -4.13
CA TYR A 133 4.56 -8.21 -5.18
C TYR A 133 4.81 -6.73 -4.88
N LEU A 134 3.76 -6.00 -4.51
CA LEU A 134 3.87 -4.58 -4.16
C LEU A 134 4.71 -4.39 -2.90
N VAL A 135 4.41 -5.14 -1.84
CA VAL A 135 5.11 -4.98 -0.55
C VAL A 135 6.59 -5.30 -0.70
N LYS A 136 6.96 -6.50 -1.18
CA LYS A 136 8.38 -6.87 -1.36
C LYS A 136 9.07 -5.98 -2.38
N GLY A 137 8.34 -5.60 -3.44
CA GLY A 137 8.83 -4.67 -4.43
C GLY A 137 9.30 -3.36 -3.81
N MET A 138 8.46 -2.74 -2.98
CA MET A 138 8.79 -1.46 -2.31
C MET A 138 9.74 -1.60 -1.12
N THR A 139 9.73 -2.71 -0.38
CA THR A 139 10.54 -2.86 0.84
C THR A 139 11.90 -3.51 0.65
N GLU A 140 12.01 -4.44 -0.29
CA GLU A 140 13.18 -5.30 -0.45
C GLU A 140 13.91 -5.03 -1.76
N HIS A 141 13.16 -4.78 -2.85
CA HIS A 141 13.74 -4.79 -4.19
C HIS A 141 13.91 -3.41 -4.83
N ILE A 142 13.19 -2.39 -4.38
CA ILE A 142 13.11 -1.10 -5.08
C ILE A 142 14.48 -0.45 -5.27
N HIS A 143 15.36 -0.55 -4.28
CA HIS A 143 16.72 -0.03 -4.35
C HIS A 143 17.55 -0.74 -5.42
N GLU A 144 17.54 -2.08 -5.44
CA GLU A 144 18.25 -2.88 -6.44
C GLU A 144 17.70 -2.64 -7.85
N TRP A 145 16.38 -2.47 -7.97
CA TRP A 145 15.72 -2.16 -9.23
C TRP A 145 16.10 -0.77 -9.74
N LEU A 146 16.13 0.24 -8.89
CA LEU A 146 16.58 1.58 -9.27
C LEU A 146 18.06 1.58 -9.72
N GLU A 147 18.94 0.88 -9.00
CA GLU A 147 20.36 0.78 -9.35
C GLU A 147 20.62 0.08 -10.68
N ASN A 148 19.74 -0.84 -11.08
CA ASN A 148 19.86 -1.61 -12.32
C ASN A 148 18.87 -1.18 -13.41
N ASP A 149 18.31 0.03 -13.31
CA ASP A 149 17.34 0.60 -14.26
C ASP A 149 16.16 -0.34 -14.56
N PHE A 150 15.66 -0.98 -13.50
CA PHE A 150 14.59 -1.97 -13.50
C PHE A 150 14.83 -3.13 -14.47
N CYS A 151 16.08 -3.59 -14.58
CA CYS A 151 16.42 -4.78 -15.35
C CYS A 151 16.71 -5.98 -14.43
N SER A 152 16.35 -7.18 -14.87
CA SER A 152 16.67 -8.45 -14.20
C SER A 152 18.18 -8.64 -14.08
N SER A 153 18.61 -9.52 -13.17
CA SER A 153 20.02 -9.89 -13.00
C SER A 153 20.67 -10.25 -14.35
N GLY A 154 21.73 -9.53 -14.72
CA GLY A 154 22.38 -9.62 -16.04
C GLY A 154 21.93 -8.56 -17.07
N ARG A 155 21.00 -7.66 -16.72
CA ARG A 155 20.47 -6.56 -17.54
C ARG A 155 19.84 -6.99 -18.88
N THR A 156 19.30 -8.21 -18.92
CA THR A 156 18.77 -8.82 -20.15
C THR A 156 17.27 -8.58 -20.36
N CYS A 157 16.48 -8.44 -19.29
CA CYS A 157 15.03 -8.24 -19.36
C CYS A 157 14.58 -7.11 -18.45
N ARG A 158 13.68 -6.24 -18.91
CA ARG A 158 13.04 -5.21 -18.08
C ARG A 158 11.99 -5.84 -17.16
N ILE A 159 11.91 -5.37 -15.92
CA ILE A 159 10.88 -5.75 -14.96
C ILE A 159 9.52 -5.26 -15.47
N VAL A 160 8.52 -6.13 -15.37
CA VAL A 160 7.21 -5.98 -16.03
C VAL A 160 6.48 -4.68 -15.64
N ASN A 161 6.45 -4.33 -14.36
CA ASN A 161 5.76 -3.14 -13.84
C ASN A 161 6.75 -2.04 -13.42
N ALA A 162 7.90 -1.94 -14.10
CA ALA A 162 8.98 -1.01 -13.76
C ALA A 162 8.50 0.45 -13.62
N ASP A 163 7.70 0.92 -14.58
CA ASP A 163 7.27 2.32 -14.63
C ASP A 163 6.33 2.66 -13.47
N GLY A 164 5.38 1.77 -13.16
CA GLY A 164 4.48 1.93 -12.02
C GLY A 164 5.22 1.92 -10.68
N MET A 165 6.17 1.00 -10.48
CA MET A 165 6.97 0.92 -9.25
C MET A 165 7.90 2.13 -9.09
N ARG A 166 8.50 2.61 -10.18
CA ARG A 166 9.33 3.82 -10.18
C ARG A 166 8.51 5.05 -9.80
N SER A 167 7.39 5.26 -10.48
CA SER A 167 6.50 6.39 -10.21
C SER A 167 5.96 6.36 -8.79
N LEU A 168 5.64 5.17 -8.26
CA LEU A 168 5.23 5.02 -6.87
C LEU A 168 6.35 5.41 -5.90
N ASN A 169 7.59 4.98 -6.15
CA ASN A 169 8.74 5.36 -5.33
C ASN A 169 9.05 6.86 -5.37
N GLU A 170 8.83 7.53 -6.50
CA GLU A 170 9.08 8.97 -6.65
C GLU A 170 8.02 9.84 -5.93
N ALA A 171 6.84 9.28 -5.66
CA ALA A 171 5.74 9.94 -4.93
C ALA A 171 5.90 9.89 -3.39
N ILE A 172 6.99 9.30 -2.90
CA ILE A 172 7.30 9.07 -1.49
C ILE A 172 8.56 9.86 -1.13
#